data_AF-A0A5B7WZJ6-F1
#
_entry.id   AF-A0A5B7WZJ6-F1
#
_cell.length_a   1.000
_cell.length_b   1.000
_cell.length_c   1.000
_cell.angle_alpha   90.00
_cell.angle_beta   90.00
_cell.angle_gamma   90.00
#
_symmetry.space_group_name_H-M   'P 1'
#
loop_
_entity.id
_entity.type
_entity.pdbx_description
1 polymer ?
#
loop_
_entity_poly.entity_id
_entity_poly.type
_entity_poly.pdbx_seq_one_letter_code
_entity_poly.pdbx_strand_id
1 'polypeptide(L)'
;MLETQSPVAESLTQSLGELDPEVAARIDAELARQQRGLEMIASENHTAQAVMQAQGSVLTNKYAEGYPGRRYYGGCEEVDVIETLAIERVKELFGAKFANVQPHSGAQANASVYHALVRPGDTVLGLNLAHGGHLTHGMKLNFSGRLFNIVPYGVDEATNLVDMDEVERLAVEHSPKMIVAGWSAYPRQLDFARFREIADKVGAYLFVGNPTIPGSLPDPGRITDTSDHYGYR
;
A
#
# COMPACT_ATOMS: atom_id res chain seq x y z
N MET A 1 -11.27 46.58 27.01
CA MET A 1 -10.17 45.63 26.74
C MET A 1 -10.80 44.25 26.75
N LEU A 2 -10.91 43.60 25.60
CA LEU A 2 -11.34 42.21 25.52
C LEU A 2 -10.11 41.37 25.85
N GLU A 3 -10.08 40.77 27.04
CA GLU A 3 -9.13 39.73 27.37
C GLU A 3 -9.37 38.55 26.42
N THR A 4 -8.52 38.44 25.42
CA THR A 4 -8.39 37.23 24.63
C THR A 4 -7.68 36.22 25.52
N GLN A 5 -8.45 35.46 26.30
CA GLN A 5 -7.94 34.24 26.91
C GLN A 5 -7.42 33.37 25.76
N SER A 6 -6.10 33.15 25.75
CA SER A 6 -5.47 32.26 24.80
C SER A 6 -6.06 30.86 25.01
N PRO A 7 -6.67 30.23 24.00
CA PRO A 7 -7.28 28.90 24.13
C PRO A 7 -6.24 27.77 24.20
N VAL A 8 -5.00 28.08 24.56
CA VAL A 8 -3.91 27.11 24.62
C VAL A 8 -4.01 26.39 25.96
N ALA A 9 -4.21 25.07 25.92
CA ALA A 9 -4.33 24.21 27.09
C ALA A 9 -3.21 24.50 28.11
N GLU A 10 -3.57 24.62 29.39
CA GLU A 10 -2.63 24.94 30.48
C GLU A 10 -1.51 23.89 30.63
N SER A 11 -1.70 22.67 30.11
CA SER A 11 -0.66 21.63 30.08
C SER A 11 -0.82 20.67 28.89
N LEU A 12 0.31 20.32 28.25
CA LEU A 12 0.38 19.31 27.19
C LEU A 12 0.54 17.88 27.73
N THR A 13 0.39 17.68 29.04
CA THR A 13 0.50 16.35 29.68
C THR A 13 -0.83 15.84 30.24
N GLN A 14 -1.93 16.57 30.01
CA GLN A 14 -3.27 16.11 30.40
C GLN A 14 -3.62 14.83 29.63
N SER A 15 -4.37 13.94 30.28
CA SER A 15 -4.91 12.78 29.58
C SER A 15 -5.99 13.21 28.59
N LEU A 16 -6.25 12.39 27.56
CA LEU A 16 -7.31 12.69 26.60
C LEU A 16 -8.69 12.85 27.28
N GLY A 17 -8.98 12.07 28.33
CA GLY A 17 -10.25 12.18 29.05
C GLY A 17 -10.42 13.50 29.84
N GLU A 18 -9.32 14.15 30.23
CA GLU A 18 -9.35 15.46 30.88
C GLU A 18 -9.40 16.61 29.85
N LEU A 19 -8.63 16.47 28.77
CA LEU A 19 -8.50 17.50 27.74
C LEU A 19 -9.71 17.53 26.79
N ASP A 20 -10.19 16.36 26.37
CA ASP A 20 -11.31 16.18 25.43
C ASP A 20 -12.16 14.95 25.83
N PRO A 21 -12.99 15.10 26.89
CA PRO A 21 -13.86 14.01 27.36
C PRO A 21 -14.89 13.55 26.32
N GLU A 22 -15.26 14.39 25.37
CA GLU A 22 -16.20 14.04 24.30
C GLU A 22 -15.57 13.02 23.34
N VAL A 23 -14.34 13.28 22.88
CA VAL A 23 -13.59 12.35 22.04
C VAL A 23 -13.25 11.07 22.80
N ALA A 24 -12.83 11.17 24.06
CA ALA A 24 -12.56 9.99 24.90
C ALA A 24 -13.78 9.07 24.98
N ALA A 25 -14.97 9.63 25.25
CA ALA A 25 -16.22 8.86 25.30
C ALA A 25 -16.58 8.21 23.95
N ARG A 26 -16.22 8.83 22.81
CA ARG A 26 -16.42 8.22 21.48
C ARG A 26 -15.45 7.07 21.23
N ILE A 27 -14.20 7.17 21.66
CA ILE A 27 -13.21 6.10 21.56
C ILE A 27 -13.63 4.88 22.38
N ASP A 28 -14.10 5.09 23.61
CA ASP A 28 -14.62 4.00 24.46
C ASP A 28 -15.86 3.33 23.86
N ALA A 29 -16.74 4.11 23.23
CA ALA A 29 -17.90 3.58 22.51
C ALA A 29 -17.49 2.74 21.28
N GLU A 30 -16.46 3.16 20.53
CA GLU A 30 -15.93 2.39 19.40
C GLU A 30 -15.25 1.09 19.86
N LEU A 31 -14.49 1.12 20.97
CA LEU A 31 -13.95 -0.09 21.58
C LEU A 31 -15.08 -1.08 21.94
N ALA A 32 -16.14 -0.59 22.58
CA ALA A 32 -17.29 -1.41 22.93
C ALA A 32 -18.02 -1.96 21.69
N ARG A 33 -18.07 -1.20 20.59
CA ARG A 33 -18.62 -1.66 19.30
C ARG A 33 -17.79 -2.83 18.76
N GLN A 34 -16.47 -2.67 18.65
CA GLN A 34 -15.56 -3.70 18.14
C GLN A 34 -15.59 -4.98 19.00
N GLN A 35 -15.72 -4.87 20.32
CA GLN A 35 -15.78 -6.02 21.23
C GLN A 35 -17.10 -6.81 21.17
N ARG A 36 -18.19 -6.18 20.73
CA ARG A 36 -19.53 -6.78 20.72
C ARG A 36 -20.02 -7.13 19.32
N GLY A 37 -19.44 -6.53 18.30
CA GLY A 37 -19.75 -6.76 16.89
C GLY A 37 -19.10 -8.02 16.34
N LEU A 38 -19.69 -8.56 15.29
CA LEU A 38 -19.02 -9.50 14.40
C LEU A 38 -18.52 -8.72 13.18
N GLU A 39 -17.23 -8.38 13.18
CA GLU A 39 -16.61 -7.61 12.11
C GLU A 39 -16.28 -8.51 10.92
N MET A 40 -17.03 -8.35 9.82
CA MET A 40 -16.92 -9.19 8.61
C MET A 40 -16.35 -8.44 7.41
N ILE A 41 -15.81 -7.24 7.61
CA ILE A 41 -15.17 -6.46 6.56
C ILE A 41 -13.79 -7.07 6.29
N ALA A 42 -13.58 -7.64 5.09
CA ALA A 42 -12.38 -8.41 4.76
C ALA A 42 -11.05 -7.64 4.89
N SER A 43 -11.09 -6.31 4.81
CA SER A 43 -9.92 -5.44 4.92
C SER A 43 -9.65 -4.93 6.35
N GLU A 44 -10.53 -5.22 7.31
CA GLU A 44 -10.36 -4.81 8.69
C GLU A 44 -9.68 -5.90 9.52
N ASN A 45 -9.00 -5.47 10.59
CA ASN A 45 -8.35 -6.37 11.54
C ASN A 45 -8.14 -5.64 12.88
N HIS A 46 -7.93 -6.40 13.96
CA HIS A 46 -7.55 -5.86 15.26
C HIS A 46 -6.03 -5.98 15.43
N THR A 47 -5.36 -4.84 15.54
CA THR A 47 -3.91 -4.81 15.73
C THR A 47 -3.51 -5.14 17.16
N ALA A 48 -2.24 -5.51 17.36
CA ALA A 48 -1.72 -5.79 18.69
C ALA A 48 -1.55 -4.50 19.52
N GLN A 49 -1.73 -4.60 20.84
CA GLN A 49 -1.53 -3.47 21.76
C GLN A 49 -0.14 -2.82 21.62
N ALA A 50 0.90 -3.64 21.41
CA ALA A 50 2.27 -3.16 21.20
C ALA A 50 2.40 -2.26 19.95
N VAL A 51 1.62 -2.52 18.89
CA VAL A 51 1.58 -1.67 17.70
C VAL A 51 0.95 -0.33 18.02
N MET A 52 -0.18 -0.33 18.75
CA MET A 52 -0.83 0.92 19.19
C MET A 52 0.07 1.76 20.09
N GLN A 53 0.82 1.13 21.01
CA GLN A 53 1.80 1.80 21.86
C GLN A 53 2.90 2.50 21.05
N ALA A 54 3.42 1.84 20.01
CA ALA A 54 4.42 2.44 19.14
C ALA A 54 3.85 3.62 18.32
N GLN A 55 2.64 3.48 17.75
CA GLN A 55 1.98 4.54 16.98
C GLN A 55 1.64 5.77 17.83
N GLY A 56 1.24 5.58 19.09
CA GLY A 56 0.93 6.65 20.04
C GLY A 56 2.13 7.21 20.81
N SER A 57 3.36 6.95 20.35
CA SER A 57 4.58 7.35 21.05
C SER A 57 5.14 8.71 20.60
N VAL A 58 6.23 9.13 21.24
CA VAL A 58 6.95 10.38 20.91
C VAL A 58 7.55 10.42 19.50
N LEU A 59 7.56 9.30 18.77
CA LEU A 59 8.08 9.24 17.40
C LEU A 59 7.37 10.20 16.45
N THR A 60 6.09 10.51 16.70
CA THR A 60 5.31 11.49 15.92
C THR A 60 5.93 12.90 15.92
N ASN A 61 6.77 13.22 16.92
CA ASN A 61 7.39 14.53 17.04
C ASN A 61 8.61 14.70 16.11
N LYS A 62 9.12 13.61 15.51
CA LYS A 62 10.39 13.65 14.78
C LYS A 62 10.19 13.85 13.28
N TYR A 63 10.78 14.91 12.76
CA TYR A 63 10.98 15.11 11.33
C TYR A 63 12.26 14.39 10.87
N ALA A 64 12.13 13.41 9.96
CA ALA A 64 13.22 12.51 9.56
C ALA A 64 13.29 12.29 8.04
N GLU A 65 13.17 13.36 7.25
CA GLU A 65 13.27 13.25 5.78
C GLU A 65 14.60 12.67 5.32
N GLY A 66 14.53 11.83 4.29
CA GLY A 66 15.65 11.05 3.76
C GLY A 66 15.54 9.58 4.17
N TYR A 67 16.68 8.89 4.17
CA TYR A 67 16.79 7.49 4.59
C TYR A 67 17.80 7.37 5.74
N PRO A 68 17.81 6.25 6.49
CA PRO A 68 18.80 6.04 7.56
C PRO A 68 20.24 6.33 7.11
N GLY A 69 20.97 7.12 7.89
CA GLY A 69 22.33 7.59 7.58
C GLY A 69 22.43 8.66 6.49
N ARG A 70 21.33 9.06 5.85
CA ARG A 70 21.25 10.12 4.82
C ARG A 70 20.02 10.99 5.05
N ARG A 71 19.97 11.63 6.22
CA ARG A 71 18.88 12.52 6.62
C ARG A 71 19.17 13.97 6.25
N TYR A 72 18.11 14.72 5.94
CA TYR A 72 18.18 16.17 5.76
C TYR A 72 18.19 16.94 7.09
N TYR A 73 17.81 16.28 8.19
CA TYR A 73 17.74 16.87 9.54
C TYR A 73 18.56 16.07 10.54
N GLY A 74 19.11 16.76 11.54
CA GLY A 74 19.82 16.13 12.66
C GLY A 74 18.91 15.47 13.70
N GLY A 75 19.51 14.79 14.67
CA GLY A 75 18.81 14.17 15.81
C GLY A 75 18.04 12.89 15.46
N CYS A 76 18.44 12.19 14.40
CA CYS A 76 17.73 11.01 13.88
C CYS A 76 18.32 9.67 14.37
N GLU A 77 19.16 9.69 15.41
CA GLU A 77 19.96 8.53 15.84
C GLU A 77 19.08 7.31 16.14
N GLU A 78 18.01 7.50 16.91
CA GLU A 78 17.11 6.40 17.30
C GLU A 78 16.10 6.04 16.21
N VAL A 79 15.59 7.02 15.46
CA VAL A 79 14.62 6.75 14.37
C VAL A 79 15.27 6.02 13.20
N ASP A 80 16.57 6.25 12.95
CA ASP A 80 17.35 5.50 11.95
C ASP A 80 17.47 4.03 12.33
N VAL A 81 17.70 3.73 13.61
CA VAL A 81 17.74 2.35 14.12
C VAL A 81 16.37 1.68 13.96
N ILE A 82 15.29 2.38 14.34
CA ILE A 82 13.93 1.86 14.24
C ILE A 82 13.55 1.58 12.78
N GLU A 83 13.82 2.51 11.86
CA GLU A 83 13.52 2.34 10.44
C GLU A 83 14.36 1.21 9.83
N THR A 84 15.64 1.10 10.18
CA THR A 84 16.50 -0.01 9.74
C THR A 84 15.97 -1.35 10.22
N LEU A 85 15.55 -1.46 11.49
CA LEU A 85 14.93 -2.68 12.02
C LEU A 85 13.66 -3.05 11.24
N ALA A 86 12.81 -2.08 10.90
CA ALA A 86 11.62 -2.32 10.08
C ALA A 86 11.99 -2.80 8.67
N ILE A 87 12.95 -2.17 8.00
CA ILE A 87 13.42 -2.57 6.66
C ILE A 87 13.95 -4.00 6.68
N GLU A 88 14.86 -4.33 7.61
CA GLU A 88 15.46 -5.67 7.67
C GLU A 88 14.44 -6.75 7.99
N ARG A 89 13.48 -6.48 8.90
CA ARG A 89 12.40 -7.44 9.21
C ARG A 89 11.47 -7.68 8.01
N VAL A 90 11.15 -6.64 7.24
CA VAL A 90 10.34 -6.79 6.02
C VAL A 90 11.11 -7.58 4.95
N LYS A 91 12.39 -7.30 4.77
CA LYS A 91 13.26 -8.06 3.86
C LYS A 91 13.34 -9.52 4.25
N GLU A 92 13.53 -9.81 5.54
CA GLU A 92 13.56 -11.18 6.07
C GLU A 92 12.21 -11.89 5.86
N LEU A 93 11.10 -11.22 6.20
CA LEU A 93 9.75 -11.79 6.10
C LEU A 93 9.38 -12.18 4.67
N PHE A 94 9.76 -11.38 3.68
CA PHE A 94 9.40 -11.58 2.27
C PHE A 94 10.56 -12.04 1.39
N GLY A 95 11.72 -12.38 1.96
CA GLY A 95 12.92 -12.71 1.18
C GLY A 95 13.34 -11.61 0.19
N ALA A 96 13.01 -10.35 0.48
CA ALA A 96 13.21 -9.24 -0.44
C ALA A 96 14.63 -8.66 -0.34
N LYS A 97 15.19 -8.26 -1.50
CA LYS A 97 16.50 -7.60 -1.57
C LYS A 97 16.45 -6.15 -1.05
N PHE A 98 15.33 -5.47 -1.28
CA PHE A 98 15.10 -4.09 -0.89
C PHE A 98 13.69 -3.94 -0.31
N ALA A 99 13.52 -3.01 0.63
CA ALA A 99 12.22 -2.64 1.16
C ALA A 99 12.18 -1.13 1.44
N ASN A 100 11.02 -0.52 1.22
CA ASN A 100 10.72 0.84 1.64
C ASN A 100 9.51 0.81 2.57
N VAL A 101 9.68 1.31 3.79
CA VAL A 101 8.68 1.29 4.86
C VAL A 101 8.09 2.67 5.17
N GLN A 102 8.35 3.67 4.32
CA GLN A 102 7.90 5.05 4.51
C GLN A 102 6.51 5.39 3.95
N PRO A 103 5.93 4.69 2.95
CA PRO A 103 4.57 5.03 2.49
C PRO A 103 3.54 4.93 3.62
N HIS A 104 2.73 5.98 3.82
CA HIS A 104 1.79 6.03 4.96
C HIS A 104 0.56 5.14 4.78
N SER A 105 0.31 4.65 3.56
CA SER A 105 -0.82 3.77 3.23
C SER A 105 -0.57 3.01 1.93
N GLY A 106 -1.37 1.97 1.67
CA GLY A 106 -1.27 1.20 0.43
C GLY A 106 -1.51 2.04 -0.83
N ALA A 107 -2.39 3.04 -0.78
CA ALA A 107 -2.63 3.92 -1.92
C ALA A 107 -1.41 4.78 -2.28
N GLN A 108 -0.70 5.27 -1.26
CA GLN A 108 0.55 6.02 -1.46
C GLN A 108 1.70 5.10 -1.90
N ALA A 109 1.76 3.87 -1.38
CA ALA A 109 2.74 2.89 -1.84
C ALA A 109 2.59 2.61 -3.35
N ASN A 110 1.35 2.38 -3.81
CA ASN A 110 1.08 2.23 -5.24
C ASN A 110 1.47 3.49 -6.03
N ALA A 111 1.14 4.68 -5.52
CA ALA A 111 1.52 5.95 -6.15
C ALA A 111 3.04 6.09 -6.30
N SER A 112 3.83 5.73 -5.28
CA SER A 112 5.29 5.74 -5.33
C SER A 112 5.84 4.81 -6.43
N VAL A 113 5.26 3.61 -6.58
CA VAL A 113 5.63 2.66 -7.65
C VAL A 113 5.33 3.25 -9.04
N TYR A 114 4.14 3.82 -9.22
CA TYR A 114 3.78 4.50 -10.46
C TYR A 114 4.73 5.66 -10.77
N HIS A 115 4.99 6.54 -9.81
CA HIS A 115 5.89 7.68 -10.00
C HIS A 115 7.34 7.26 -10.30
N ALA A 116 7.79 6.12 -9.81
CA ALA A 116 9.12 5.60 -10.07
C ALA A 116 9.26 4.98 -11.48
N LEU A 117 8.21 4.33 -12.00
CA LEU A 117 8.33 3.43 -13.16
C LEU A 117 7.48 3.84 -14.37
N VAL A 118 6.51 4.73 -14.20
CA VAL A 118 5.48 5.08 -15.19
C VAL A 118 5.38 6.60 -15.33
N ARG A 119 5.23 7.09 -16.56
CA ARG A 119 5.05 8.52 -16.87
C ARG A 119 3.58 8.83 -17.13
N PRO A 120 3.10 10.05 -16.84
CA PRO A 120 1.76 10.46 -17.26
C PRO A 120 1.55 10.24 -18.76
N GLY A 121 0.41 9.66 -19.12
CA GLY A 121 0.07 9.26 -20.49
C GLY A 121 0.48 7.83 -20.88
N ASP A 122 1.39 7.18 -20.14
CA ASP A 122 1.73 5.77 -20.39
C ASP A 122 0.50 4.87 -20.16
N THR A 123 0.46 3.75 -20.88
CA THR A 123 -0.61 2.76 -20.75
C THR A 123 -0.36 1.82 -19.56
N VAL A 124 -1.40 1.57 -18.77
CA VAL A 124 -1.37 0.64 -17.63
C VAL A 124 -2.55 -0.31 -17.71
N LEU A 125 -2.29 -1.61 -17.52
CA LEU A 125 -3.31 -2.63 -17.39
C LEU A 125 -3.63 -2.88 -15.91
N GLY A 126 -4.91 -2.98 -15.57
CA GLY A 126 -5.35 -3.28 -14.20
C GLY A 126 -6.71 -3.97 -14.18
N LEU A 127 -6.98 -4.76 -13.12
CA LEU A 127 -8.27 -5.43 -12.97
C LEU A 127 -9.37 -4.38 -12.82
N ASN A 128 -10.45 -4.55 -13.59
CA ASN A 128 -11.63 -3.70 -13.52
C ASN A 128 -12.16 -3.63 -12.08
N LEU A 129 -12.47 -2.42 -11.59
CA LEU A 129 -13.02 -2.19 -10.26
C LEU A 129 -14.31 -2.99 -10.02
N ALA A 130 -15.18 -3.09 -11.02
CA ALA A 130 -16.43 -3.86 -10.91
C ALA A 130 -16.17 -5.38 -10.78
N HIS A 131 -15.00 -5.86 -11.19
CA HIS A 131 -14.61 -7.27 -11.14
C HIS A 131 -13.63 -7.57 -10.00
N GLY A 132 -13.54 -6.67 -9.01
CA GLY A 132 -12.73 -6.87 -7.81
C GLY A 132 -11.40 -6.12 -7.76
N GLY A 133 -11.11 -5.27 -8.75
CA GLY A 133 -9.94 -4.38 -8.75
C GLY A 133 -9.94 -3.38 -7.59
N HIS A 134 -8.87 -2.58 -7.49
CA HIS A 134 -8.73 -1.53 -6.48
C HIS A 134 -8.75 -0.15 -7.12
N LEU A 135 -9.14 0.88 -6.35
CA LEU A 135 -9.26 2.27 -6.83
C LEU A 135 -7.97 2.80 -7.46
N THR A 136 -6.80 2.40 -6.94
CA THR A 136 -5.49 2.83 -7.44
C THR A 136 -4.99 2.05 -8.65
N HIS A 137 -5.76 1.08 -9.15
CA HIS A 137 -5.41 0.28 -10.33
C HIS A 137 -6.05 0.87 -11.61
N GLY A 138 -6.43 2.15 -11.57
CA GLY A 138 -6.91 2.88 -12.75
C GLY A 138 -8.36 3.35 -12.70
N MET A 139 -9.00 3.47 -11.52
CA MET A 139 -10.31 4.12 -11.45
C MET A 139 -10.20 5.56 -11.96
N LYS A 140 -11.06 5.96 -12.91
CA LYS A 140 -11.04 7.28 -13.60
C LYS A 140 -10.92 8.49 -12.68
N LEU A 141 -11.52 8.44 -11.48
CA LEU A 141 -11.48 9.56 -10.52
C LEU A 141 -10.23 9.58 -9.64
N ASN A 142 -9.49 8.48 -9.56
CA ASN A 142 -8.24 8.33 -8.79
C ASN A 142 -7.04 8.94 -9.54
N PHE A 143 -5.92 9.19 -8.86
CA PHE A 143 -4.69 9.67 -9.49
C PHE A 143 -4.28 8.78 -10.68
N SER A 144 -4.39 7.46 -10.52
CA SER A 144 -4.02 6.48 -11.53
C SER A 144 -4.84 6.67 -12.82
N GLY A 145 -6.17 6.77 -12.72
CA GLY A 145 -7.03 7.00 -13.87
C GLY A 145 -7.01 8.42 -14.45
N ARG A 146 -6.51 9.41 -13.69
CA ARG A 146 -6.32 10.78 -14.19
C ARG A 146 -5.01 10.98 -14.93
N LEU A 147 -3.95 10.28 -14.50
CA LEU A 147 -2.59 10.50 -15.00
C LEU A 147 -2.19 9.52 -16.11
N PHE A 148 -2.75 8.31 -16.13
CA PHE A 148 -2.32 7.23 -17.04
C PHE A 148 -3.45 6.81 -17.98
N ASN A 149 -3.08 6.22 -19.12
CA ASN A 149 -4.05 5.58 -20.01
C ASN A 149 -4.39 4.18 -19.48
N ILE A 150 -5.53 4.03 -18.83
CA ILE A 150 -5.93 2.76 -18.20
C ILE A 150 -6.67 1.88 -19.18
N VAL A 151 -6.19 0.66 -19.34
CA VAL A 151 -6.88 -0.42 -20.05
C VAL A 151 -7.30 -1.48 -19.02
N PRO A 152 -8.60 -1.56 -18.67
CA PRO A 152 -9.06 -2.54 -17.71
C PRO A 152 -9.13 -3.94 -18.34
N TYR A 153 -8.65 -4.95 -17.62
CA TYR A 153 -8.95 -6.36 -17.93
C TYR A 153 -10.02 -6.90 -16.97
N GLY A 154 -10.70 -7.96 -17.38
CA GLY A 154 -11.86 -8.51 -16.71
C GLY A 154 -11.68 -9.91 -16.15
N VAL A 155 -12.83 -10.54 -15.93
CA VAL A 155 -12.97 -11.94 -15.54
C VAL A 155 -13.86 -12.61 -16.58
N ASP A 156 -13.65 -13.91 -16.79
CA ASP A 156 -14.55 -14.74 -17.58
C ASP A 156 -15.90 -14.86 -16.86
N GLU A 157 -17.01 -14.58 -17.54
CA GLU A 157 -18.34 -14.52 -16.93
C GLU A 157 -18.83 -15.89 -16.43
N ALA A 158 -18.39 -16.98 -17.06
CA ALA A 158 -18.82 -18.33 -16.70
C ALA A 158 -18.10 -18.86 -15.44
N THR A 159 -16.81 -18.55 -15.31
CA THR A 159 -15.94 -19.09 -14.25
C THR A 159 -15.67 -18.08 -13.14
N ASN A 160 -15.88 -16.78 -13.40
CA ASN A 160 -15.46 -15.66 -12.57
C ASN A 160 -13.95 -15.68 -12.26
N LEU A 161 -13.14 -16.29 -13.13
CA LEU A 161 -11.69 -16.25 -13.04
C LEU A 161 -11.15 -15.10 -13.91
N VAL A 162 -10.02 -14.50 -13.54
CA VAL A 162 -9.37 -13.51 -14.42
C VAL A 162 -9.12 -14.15 -15.78
N ASP A 163 -9.60 -13.50 -16.83
CA ASP A 163 -9.44 -13.98 -18.20
C ASP A 163 -8.01 -13.68 -18.67
N MET A 164 -7.13 -14.68 -18.52
CA MET A 164 -5.72 -14.52 -18.88
C MET A 164 -5.50 -14.38 -20.39
N ASP A 165 -6.43 -14.85 -21.22
CA ASP A 165 -6.37 -14.67 -22.67
C ASP A 165 -6.74 -13.23 -23.04
N GLU A 166 -7.72 -12.64 -22.35
CA GLU A 166 -8.01 -11.21 -22.45
C GLU A 166 -6.83 -10.37 -21.99
N VAL A 167 -6.21 -10.69 -20.84
CA VAL A 167 -5.03 -9.99 -20.34
C VAL A 167 -3.91 -10.00 -21.38
N GLU A 168 -3.61 -11.16 -21.98
CA GLU A 168 -2.58 -11.27 -23.01
C GLU A 168 -2.94 -10.47 -24.27
N ARG A 169 -4.19 -10.59 -24.75
CA ARG A 169 -4.68 -9.86 -25.93
C ARG A 169 -4.54 -8.35 -25.74
N LEU A 170 -5.01 -7.81 -24.61
CA LEU A 170 -4.93 -6.40 -24.27
C LEU A 170 -3.47 -5.94 -24.11
N ALA A 171 -2.62 -6.77 -23.51
CA ALA A 171 -1.20 -6.45 -23.35
C ALA A 171 -0.51 -6.31 -24.72
N VAL A 172 -0.77 -7.24 -25.66
CA VAL A 172 -0.20 -7.17 -27.01
C VAL A 172 -0.77 -5.98 -27.80
N GLU A 173 -2.08 -5.75 -27.71
CA GLU A 173 -2.77 -4.67 -28.42
C GLU A 173 -2.31 -3.28 -27.97
N HIS A 174 -2.18 -3.06 -26.67
CA HIS A 174 -1.95 -1.73 -26.10
C HIS A 174 -0.52 -1.47 -25.63
N SER A 175 0.35 -2.48 -25.64
CA SER A 175 1.78 -2.38 -25.25
C SER A 175 1.98 -1.58 -23.95
N PRO A 176 1.39 -2.03 -22.82
CA PRO A 176 1.42 -1.27 -21.58
C PRO A 176 2.83 -1.09 -21.03
N LYS A 177 3.04 0.00 -20.31
CA LYS A 177 4.26 0.17 -19.51
C LYS A 177 4.27 -0.72 -18.27
N MET A 178 3.08 -1.00 -17.73
CA MET A 178 2.89 -1.78 -16.50
C MET A 178 1.61 -2.60 -16.56
N ILE A 179 1.68 -3.83 -16.06
CA ILE A 179 0.53 -4.70 -15.80
C ILE A 179 0.41 -4.87 -14.29
N VAL A 180 -0.75 -4.51 -13.72
CA VAL A 180 -1.03 -4.65 -12.30
C VAL A 180 -1.77 -5.96 -12.05
N ALA A 181 -1.15 -6.86 -11.27
CA ALA A 181 -1.73 -8.10 -10.79
C ALA A 181 -2.10 -7.96 -9.31
N GLY A 182 -3.19 -7.25 -9.02
CA GLY A 182 -3.62 -6.94 -7.65
C GLY A 182 -5.12 -6.64 -7.59
N TRP A 183 -5.74 -6.91 -6.44
CA TRP A 183 -7.19 -6.86 -6.28
C TRP A 183 -7.59 -6.53 -4.84
N SER A 184 -8.84 -6.09 -4.67
CA SER A 184 -9.46 -5.88 -3.36
C SER A 184 -10.55 -6.90 -3.05
N ALA A 185 -11.34 -7.29 -4.06
CA ALA A 185 -12.52 -8.13 -3.89
C ALA A 185 -12.57 -9.22 -4.97
N TYR A 186 -11.57 -10.11 -4.96
CA TYR A 186 -11.48 -11.25 -5.86
C TYR A 186 -11.10 -12.50 -5.02
N PRO A 187 -11.93 -13.57 -5.02
CA PRO A 187 -11.83 -14.65 -4.05
C PRO A 187 -10.92 -15.81 -4.47
N ARG A 188 -10.04 -15.59 -5.46
CA ARG A 188 -9.16 -16.61 -6.04
C ARG A 188 -7.74 -16.11 -6.11
N GLN A 189 -6.80 -17.05 -6.15
CA GLN A 189 -5.40 -16.77 -6.38
C GLN A 189 -5.18 -16.35 -7.83
N LEU A 190 -4.42 -15.28 -8.06
CA LEU A 190 -4.00 -14.92 -9.42
C LEU A 190 -2.88 -15.83 -9.92
N ASP A 191 -2.88 -16.08 -11.23
CA ASP A 191 -1.80 -16.78 -11.91
C ASP A 191 -0.62 -15.84 -12.20
N PHE A 192 0.20 -15.61 -11.18
CA PHE A 192 1.35 -14.71 -11.29
C PHE A 192 2.39 -15.16 -12.31
N ALA A 193 2.53 -16.48 -12.54
CA ALA A 193 3.44 -17.00 -13.55
C ALA A 193 2.97 -16.56 -14.95
N ARG A 194 1.67 -16.71 -15.22
CA ARG A 194 1.09 -16.27 -16.48
C ARG A 194 1.13 -14.75 -16.66
N PHE A 195 0.88 -13.98 -15.61
CA PHE A 195 1.09 -12.52 -15.64
C PHE A 195 2.53 -12.14 -15.97
N ARG A 196 3.52 -12.86 -15.40
CA ARG A 196 4.94 -12.63 -15.69
C ARG A 196 5.27 -12.93 -17.15
N GLU A 197 4.84 -14.08 -17.67
CA GLU A 197 5.03 -14.43 -19.09
C GLU A 197 4.50 -13.33 -20.02
N ILE A 198 3.28 -12.85 -19.78
CA ILE A 198 2.65 -11.80 -20.59
C ILE A 198 3.44 -10.49 -20.47
N ALA A 199 3.83 -10.09 -19.26
CA ALA A 199 4.60 -8.88 -19.04
C ALA A 199 5.97 -8.95 -19.73
N ASP A 200 6.65 -10.11 -19.72
CA ASP A 200 7.94 -10.30 -20.41
C ASP A 200 7.76 -10.22 -21.94
N LYS A 201 6.70 -10.85 -22.46
CA LYS A 201 6.36 -10.85 -23.88
C LYS A 201 6.23 -9.45 -24.47
N VAL A 202 5.67 -8.50 -23.71
CA VAL A 202 5.42 -7.12 -24.17
C VAL A 202 6.41 -6.10 -23.58
N GLY A 203 7.39 -6.53 -22.78
CA GLY A 203 8.37 -5.64 -22.14
C GLY A 203 7.79 -4.70 -21.07
N ALA A 204 6.70 -5.10 -20.41
CA ALA A 204 6.05 -4.35 -19.33
C ALA A 204 6.63 -4.69 -17.95
N TYR A 205 6.52 -3.75 -17.01
CA TYR A 205 6.69 -4.07 -15.59
C TYR A 205 5.48 -4.88 -15.09
N LEU A 206 5.74 -5.94 -14.32
CA LEU A 206 4.71 -6.61 -13.53
C LEU A 206 4.68 -6.01 -12.13
N PHE A 207 3.55 -5.41 -11.74
CA PHE A 207 3.35 -4.87 -10.40
C PHE A 207 2.26 -5.66 -9.66
N VAL A 208 2.63 -6.33 -8.57
CA VAL A 208 1.65 -6.99 -7.69
C VAL A 208 1.13 -5.96 -6.69
N GLY A 209 -0.04 -5.39 -6.97
CA GLY A 209 -0.71 -4.43 -6.09
C GLY A 209 -1.25 -5.11 -4.84
N ASN A 210 -1.14 -4.43 -3.69
CA ASN A 210 -1.42 -4.97 -2.34
C ASN A 210 -2.66 -5.90 -2.30
N PRO A 211 -2.49 -7.22 -2.14
CA PRO A 211 -3.62 -8.11 -1.99
C PRO A 211 -4.26 -7.93 -0.60
N THR A 212 -5.58 -8.03 -0.51
CA THR A 212 -6.31 -8.02 0.78
C THR A 212 -5.91 -9.20 1.68
N ILE A 213 -5.26 -10.24 1.14
CA ILE A 213 -4.89 -11.47 1.87
C ILE A 213 -3.35 -11.55 1.98
N PRO A 214 -2.76 -11.41 3.19
CA PRO A 214 -1.30 -11.48 3.38
C PRO A 214 -0.66 -12.80 2.92
N GLY A 215 -1.43 -13.90 2.84
CA GLY A 215 -0.99 -15.21 2.37
C GLY A 215 -1.17 -15.48 0.86
N SER A 216 -1.69 -14.52 0.09
CA SER A 216 -1.87 -14.68 -1.37
C SER A 216 -0.74 -14.05 -2.19
N LEU A 217 0.33 -13.61 -1.54
CA LEU A 217 1.54 -13.18 -2.23
C LEU A 217 2.20 -14.39 -2.91
N PRO A 218 2.87 -14.20 -4.07
CA PRO A 218 3.67 -15.26 -4.66
C PRO A 218 4.74 -15.71 -3.66
N ASP A 219 5.05 -17.01 -3.66
CA ASP A 219 6.17 -17.57 -2.90
C ASP A 219 7.41 -16.68 -3.12
N PRO A 220 8.04 -16.13 -2.07
CA PRO A 220 9.20 -15.25 -2.22
C PRO A 220 10.36 -15.92 -2.97
N GLY A 221 10.46 -17.26 -2.96
CA GLY A 221 11.41 -18.02 -3.79
C GLY A 221 11.11 -18.02 -5.30
N ARG A 222 9.93 -17.55 -5.72
CA ARG A 222 9.50 -17.39 -7.13
C ARG A 222 9.44 -15.94 -7.59
N ILE A 223 9.68 -14.97 -6.71
CA ILE A 223 9.98 -13.59 -7.10
C ILE A 223 11.44 -13.59 -7.53
N THR A 224 11.72 -14.16 -8.71
CA THR A 224 13.06 -14.09 -9.30
C THR A 224 13.36 -12.63 -9.61
N ASP A 225 14.35 -12.10 -8.90
CA ASP A 225 14.99 -10.81 -9.14
C ASP A 225 15.32 -10.66 -10.64
N THR A 226 14.61 -9.78 -11.35
CA THR A 226 14.94 -9.42 -12.74
C THR A 226 16.04 -8.36 -12.82
N SER A 227 16.67 -7.97 -11.71
CA SER A 227 17.83 -7.06 -11.75
C SER A 227 19.05 -7.67 -12.45
N ASP A 228 19.09 -8.99 -12.66
CA ASP A 228 20.09 -9.64 -13.52
C ASP A 228 19.87 -9.37 -15.02
N HIS A 229 18.75 -8.74 -15.43
CA HIS A 229 18.49 -8.35 -16.83
C HIS A 229 18.61 -6.84 -17.09
N TYR A 230 18.72 -6.02 -16.03
CA TYR A 230 18.98 -4.60 -16.15
C TYR A 230 20.26 -4.27 -15.41
N GLY A 231 21.38 -4.39 -16.13
CA GLY A 231 22.71 -4.06 -15.64
C GLY A 231 22.78 -2.67 -15.02
N TYR A 232 22.66 -2.63 -13.71
CA TYR A 232 23.13 -1.54 -12.86
C TYR A 232 24.18 -2.12 -11.91
N ARG A 233 25.44 -1.85 -12.23
CA ARG A 233 26.53 -1.80 -11.25
C ARG A 233 26.44 -0.49 -10.47
#